data_AF-A0A857JKR1-F1
#
_entry.id   AF-A0A857JKR1-F1
#
_cell.length_a   1.000
_cell.length_b   1.000
_cell.length_c   1.000
_cell.angle_alpha   90.00
_cell.angle_beta   90.00
_cell.angle_gamma   90.00
#
_symmetry.space_group_name_H-M   'P 1'
#
loop_
_entity.id
_entity.type
_entity.pdbx_description
1 polymer ?
#
loop_
_entity_poly.entity_id
_entity_poly.type
_entity_poly.pdbx_seq_one_letter_code
_entity_poly.pdbx_strand_id
1 'polypeptide(L)' 'MNTENKVAVVTGGASGLGRASSSELLKHDIKVVIPDLNAEQGE' A
#
# COMPACT_ATOMS: atom_id res chain seq x y z
N MET A 1 -15.03 0.76 7.66
CA MET A 1 -13.75 1.14 8.29
C MET A 1 -13.72 2.66 8.31
N ASN A 2 -13.33 3.33 9.40
CA ASN A 2 -13.23 4.80 9.38
C ASN A 2 -11.85 5.18 8.83
N THR A 3 -11.77 5.50 7.54
CA THR A 3 -10.52 5.63 6.76
C THR A 3 -10.25 7.03 6.23
N GLU A 4 -11.14 7.97 6.50
CA GLU A 4 -10.98 9.35 6.08
C GLU A 4 -9.65 9.93 6.59
N ASN A 5 -8.88 10.53 5.67
CA ASN A 5 -7.59 11.16 5.92
C ASN A 5 -6.52 10.24 6.54
N LYS A 6 -6.59 8.92 6.31
CA LYS A 6 -5.54 7.99 6.75
C LYS A 6 -4.46 7.77 5.69
N VAL A 7 -3.27 7.48 6.18
CA VAL A 7 -2.12 7.01 5.39
C VAL A 7 -1.72 5.64 5.90
N ALA A 8 -1.44 4.71 5.00
CA ALA A 8 -0.96 3.36 5.32
C ALA A 8 0.47 3.15 4.81
N VAL A 9 1.29 2.45 5.61
CA VAL A 9 2.63 2.00 5.19
C VAL A 9 2.56 0.48 5.02
N VAL A 10 2.90 -0.01 3.84
CA VAL A 10 2.81 -1.44 3.50
C VAL A 10 4.17 -1.95 3.04
N THR A 11 4.87 -2.63 3.94
CA THR A 11 6.14 -3.30 3.63
C THR A 11 5.91 -4.51 2.72
N GLY A 12 6.76 -4.75 1.73
CA GLY A 12 6.54 -5.82 0.76
C GLY A 12 5.32 -5.55 -0.14
N GLY A 13 4.85 -4.30 -0.19
CA GLY A 13 3.63 -3.89 -0.89
C GLY A 13 3.71 -3.97 -2.40
N ALA A 14 4.91 -4.21 -2.96
CA ALA A 14 5.12 -4.27 -4.39
C ALA A 14 4.61 -5.57 -5.04
N SER A 15 4.46 -6.64 -4.26
CA SER A 15 4.13 -7.97 -4.79
C SER A 15 3.20 -8.78 -3.89
N GLY A 16 2.68 -9.89 -4.43
CA GLY A 16 1.89 -10.89 -3.70
C GLY A 16 0.76 -10.29 -2.85
N LEU A 17 0.72 -10.70 -1.58
CA LEU A 17 -0.28 -10.22 -0.62
C LEU A 17 -0.13 -8.73 -0.31
N GLY A 18 1.09 -8.21 -0.23
CA GLY A 18 1.33 -6.79 0.03
C GLY A 18 0.73 -5.90 -1.06
N ARG A 19 0.85 -6.31 -2.33
CA ARG A 19 0.21 -5.61 -3.45
C ARG A 19 -1.31 -5.70 -3.40
N ALA A 20 -1.86 -6.86 -3.05
CA ALA A 20 -3.30 -7.03 -2.90
C ALA A 20 -3.84 -6.13 -1.78
N SER A 21 -3.17 -6.08 -0.63
CA SER A 21 -3.51 -5.19 0.49
C SER A 21 -3.39 -3.72 0.13
N SER A 22 -2.30 -3.31 -0.52
CA SER A 22 -2.09 -1.92 -0.98
C SER A 22 -3.18 -1.50 -1.97
N SER A 23 -3.52 -2.39 -2.91
CA SER A 23 -4.59 -2.16 -3.89
C SER A 23 -5.95 -2.01 -3.24
N GLU A 24 -6.24 -2.80 -2.20
CA GLU A 24 -7.50 -2.68 -1.46
C GLU A 24 -7.56 -1.36 -0.68
N LEU A 25 -6.49 -0.98 0.02
CA LEU A 25 -6.41 0.29 0.76
C LEU A 25 -6.64 1.51 -0.15
N LEU A 26 -6.06 1.51 -1.35
CA LEU A 26 -6.25 2.58 -2.34
C LEU A 26 -7.72 2.73 -2.77
N LYS A 27 -8.51 1.65 -2.81
CA LYS A 27 -9.96 1.73 -3.12
C LYS A 27 -10.78 2.42 -2.04
N HIS A 28 -10.25 2.54 -0.83
CA HIS A 28 -10.88 3.23 0.30
C HIS A 28 -10.34 4.66 0.48
N ASP A 29 -9.75 5.25 -0.58
CA ASP A 29 -9.15 6.59 -0.61
C ASP A 29 -8.02 6.81 0.41
N ILE A 30 -7.36 5.72 0.82
CA ILE A 30 -6.22 5.76 1.73
C ILE A 30 -4.96 5.98 0.91
N LYS A 31 -4.14 6.96 1.30
CA LYS A 31 -2.80 7.11 0.70
C LYS A 31 -1.91 5.99 1.20
N VAL A 32 -1.21 5.30 0.29
CA VAL A 32 -0.35 4.17 0.63
C VAL A 32 1.10 4.50 0.30
N VAL A 33 2.01 4.19 1.23
CA VAL A 33 3.46 4.23 1.04
C VAL A 33 3.96 2.78 1.02
N ILE A 34 4.71 2.41 -0.01
CA ILE A 34 5.20 1.04 -0.22
C ILE A 34 6.73 1.03 -0.09
N PRO A 35 7.28 0.86 1.13
CA PRO A 35 8.68 0.55 1.28
C PRO A 35 8.92 -0.92 0.89
N ASP A 36 9.62 -1.12 -0.23
CA ASP A 36 10.06 -2.43 -0.69
C ASP A 36 11.58 -2.47 -0.83
N LEU A 37 12.16 -3.66 -0.65
CA LEU A 37 13.60 -3.87 -0.90
C LEU A 37 13.91 -3.75 -2.40
N ASN A 38 12.95 -4.13 -3.24
CA ASN A 38 13.06 -3.90 -4.68
C ASN A 38 12.51 -2.50 -5.02
N ALA A 39 13.41 -1.52 -5.09
CA ALA A 39 13.06 -0.13 -5.38
C ALA A 39 12.29 0.02 -6.71
N GLU A 40 12.63 -0.76 -7.74
CA GLU A 40 11.94 -0.71 -9.03
C GLU A 40 10.48 -1.15 -8.96
N GLN A 41 10.14 -2.05 -8.02
CA GLN A 41 8.77 -2.52 -7.86
C GLN A 41 7.97 -1.71 -6.83
N GLY A 42 8.65 -0.93 -5.99
CA GLY A 42 8.05 -0.10 -4.92
C GLY A 42 7.74 1.34 -5.30
N GLU A 43 8.05 1.77 -6.54
CA GLU A 43 7.70 3.10 -7.08
C GLU A 43 6.20 3.28 -7.38
#